data_AF-F3QUG6-F1
#
_entry.id   AF-F3QUG6-F1
#
_cell.length_a   1.000
_cell.length_b   1.000
_cell.length_c   1.000
_cell.angle_alpha   90.00
_cell.angle_beta   90.00
_cell.angle_gamma   90.00
#
_symmetry.space_group_name_H-M   'P 1'
#
loop_
_entity.id
_entity.type
_entity.pdbx_description
1 polymer ?
#
loop_
_entity_poly.entity_id
_entity_poly.type
_entity_poly.pdbx_seq_one_letter_code
_entity_poly.pdbx_strand_id
1 'polypeptide(L)'
;EKERAAEQRRWEIERREREQQRQLQRKKDAEDFIANKSKFFGLVITDEEIIVKVLESIDEYYNEGKTQGICVFGSGYYKKADTLILSARIGDEIIETVEVDLRTLEVVQCHGKHNQDTEYHERIIDLVNKNANLIRERMKAA
;
A
#
# COMPACT_ATOMS: atom_id res chain seq x y z
N GLU A 1 -6.81 -28.83 40.58
CA GLU A 1 -6.73 -29.55 39.28
C GLU A 1 -7.86 -29.20 38.32
N LYS A 2 -9.14 -29.35 38.72
CA LYS A 2 -10.32 -28.97 37.91
C LYS A 2 -10.36 -27.49 37.49
N GLU A 3 -9.90 -26.59 38.34
CA GLU A 3 -9.85 -25.14 38.08
C GLU A 3 -8.84 -24.77 36.98
N ARG A 4 -7.64 -25.35 37.02
CA ARG A 4 -6.62 -25.20 35.96
C ARG A 4 -7.10 -25.74 34.62
N ALA A 5 -7.82 -26.86 34.60
CA ALA A 5 -8.42 -27.42 33.39
C ALA A 5 -9.60 -26.58 32.85
N ALA A 6 -10.29 -25.81 33.70
CA ALA A 6 -11.32 -24.87 33.26
C ALA A 6 -10.71 -23.59 32.69
N GLU A 7 -9.63 -23.08 33.30
CA GLU A 7 -8.87 -21.91 32.84
C GLU A 7 -8.20 -22.17 31.48
N GLN A 8 -7.57 -23.33 31.30
CA GLN A 8 -6.98 -23.75 30.01
C GLN A 8 -8.02 -23.80 28.89
N ARG A 9 -9.22 -24.34 29.16
CA ARG A 9 -10.31 -24.38 28.17
C ARG A 9 -10.81 -22.99 27.81
N ARG A 10 -10.93 -22.07 28.77
CA ARG A 10 -11.30 -20.67 28.50
C ARG A 10 -10.25 -19.98 27.64
N TRP A 11 -8.96 -20.16 27.95
CA TRP A 11 -7.87 -19.60 27.17
C TRP A 11 -7.82 -20.15 25.74
N GLU A 12 -8.07 -21.45 25.55
CA GLU A 12 -8.14 -22.04 24.21
C GLU A 12 -9.31 -21.51 23.38
N ILE A 13 -10.49 -21.38 23.99
CA ILE A 13 -11.66 -20.79 23.34
C ILE A 13 -11.37 -19.34 22.95
N GLU A 14 -10.88 -18.53 23.88
CA GLU A 14 -10.54 -17.12 23.63
C GLU A 14 -9.47 -16.98 22.55
N ARG A 15 -8.43 -17.83 22.58
CA ARG A 15 -7.39 -17.86 21.54
C ARG A 15 -7.99 -18.17 20.16
N ARG A 16 -8.88 -19.16 20.08
CA ARG A 16 -9.57 -19.54 18.83
C ARG A 16 -10.47 -18.42 18.33
N GLU A 17 -11.25 -17.79 19.21
CA GLU A 17 -12.12 -16.66 18.86
C GLU A 17 -11.30 -15.48 18.34
N ARG A 18 -10.21 -15.11 19.03
CA ARG A 18 -9.29 -14.06 18.56
C ARG A 18 -8.65 -14.40 17.21
N GLU A 19 -8.32 -15.66 16.98
CA GLU A 19 -7.77 -16.12 15.70
C GLU A 19 -8.81 -16.03 14.57
N GLN A 20 -10.03 -16.49 14.82
CA GLN A 20 -11.15 -16.38 13.87
C GLN A 20 -11.45 -14.92 13.53
N GLN A 21 -11.49 -14.03 14.53
CA GLN A 21 -11.69 -12.60 14.31
C GLN A 21 -10.56 -11.99 13.46
N ARG A 22 -9.29 -12.35 13.72
CA ARG A 22 -8.16 -11.91 12.88
C ARG A 22 -8.28 -12.39 11.44
N GLN A 23 -8.70 -13.63 11.22
CA GLN A 23 -8.89 -14.16 9.87
C GLN A 23 -10.02 -13.43 9.14
N LEU A 24 -11.14 -13.17 9.82
CA LEU A 24 -12.24 -12.40 9.24
C LEU A 24 -11.81 -10.98 8.88
N GLN A 25 -11.06 -10.31 9.76
CA GLN A 25 -10.54 -8.98 9.49
C GLN A 25 -9.59 -8.96 8.29
N ARG A 26 -8.69 -9.94 8.16
CA ARG A 26 -7.77 -10.05 7.00
C ARG A 26 -8.52 -10.21 5.69
N LYS A 27 -9.57 -11.04 5.67
CA LYS A 27 -10.43 -11.20 4.49
C LYS A 27 -11.09 -9.90 4.11
N LYS A 28 -11.70 -9.23 5.09
CA LYS A 28 -12.32 -7.92 4.88
C LYS A 28 -11.33 -6.88 4.37
N ASP A 29 -10.14 -6.80 4.97
CA ASP A 29 -9.08 -5.88 4.56
C ASP A 29 -8.64 -6.14 3.10
N ALA A 30 -8.56 -7.40 2.67
CA ALA A 30 -8.24 -7.77 1.30
C ALA A 30 -9.37 -7.42 0.32
N GLU A 31 -10.63 -7.68 0.70
CA GLU A 31 -11.81 -7.31 -0.09
C GLU A 31 -11.90 -5.79 -0.26
N ASP A 32 -11.75 -5.03 0.84
CA ASP A 32 -11.75 -3.57 0.84
C ASP A 32 -10.58 -3.00 0.01
N PHE A 33 -9.41 -3.64 0.06
CA PHE A 33 -8.26 -3.25 -0.77
C PHE A 33 -8.59 -3.39 -2.26
N ILE A 34 -9.12 -4.55 -2.68
CA ILE A 34 -9.51 -4.76 -4.08
C ILE A 34 -10.62 -3.79 -4.49
N ALA A 35 -11.65 -3.61 -3.67
CA ALA A 35 -12.75 -2.69 -3.96
C ALA A 35 -12.26 -1.24 -4.17
N ASN A 36 -11.32 -0.79 -3.34
CA ASN A 36 -10.82 0.58 -3.39
C ASN A 36 -9.73 0.78 -4.46
N LYS A 37 -8.84 -0.20 -4.67
CA LYS A 37 -7.60 -0.04 -5.43
C LYS A 37 -7.60 -0.67 -6.82
N SER A 38 -8.44 -1.68 -7.07
CA SER A 38 -8.39 -2.44 -8.34
C SER A 38 -8.60 -1.60 -9.60
N LYS A 39 -9.37 -0.50 -9.51
CA LYS A 39 -9.56 0.44 -10.62
C LYS A 39 -8.25 1.06 -11.14
N PHE A 40 -7.23 1.14 -10.29
CA PHE A 40 -5.92 1.68 -10.62
C PHE A 40 -4.92 0.61 -11.10
N PHE A 41 -5.24 -0.68 -10.98
CA PHE A 41 -4.31 -1.74 -11.38
C PHE A 41 -4.00 -1.67 -12.89
N GLY A 42 -2.76 -1.99 -13.23
CA GLY A 42 -2.17 -1.81 -14.55
C GLY A 42 -1.87 -0.35 -14.90
N LEU A 43 -2.06 0.62 -14.00
CA LEU A 43 -1.61 1.99 -14.23
C LEU A 43 -0.09 2.05 -14.09
N VAL A 44 0.56 2.45 -15.18
CA VAL A 44 2.00 2.68 -15.25
C VAL A 44 2.22 4.06 -15.88
N ILE A 45 3.07 4.86 -15.25
CA ILE A 45 3.53 6.16 -15.72
C ILE A 45 5.03 6.04 -15.95
N THR A 46 5.54 6.56 -17.06
CA THR A 46 6.96 6.47 -17.37
C THR A 46 7.46 7.65 -18.19
N ASP A 47 8.73 7.97 -18.03
CA ASP A 47 9.49 8.88 -18.89
C ASP A 47 10.65 8.16 -19.61
N GLU A 48 10.43 6.90 -19.97
CA GLU A 48 11.38 5.94 -20.58
C GLU A 48 12.40 5.34 -19.61
N GLU A 49 12.91 6.12 -18.66
CA GLU A 49 13.90 5.66 -17.67
C GLU A 49 13.25 5.26 -16.35
N ILE A 50 12.40 6.14 -15.80
CA ILE A 50 11.70 5.89 -14.54
C ILE A 50 10.33 5.29 -14.85
N ILE A 51 10.02 4.20 -14.16
CA ILE A 51 8.71 3.55 -14.20
C ILE A 51 8.04 3.75 -12.84
N VAL A 52 6.92 4.45 -12.83
CA VAL A 52 6.07 4.62 -11.65
C VAL A 52 4.82 3.78 -11.83
N LYS A 53 4.66 2.75 -10.99
CA LYS A 53 3.53 1.81 -11.07
C LYS A 53 2.80 1.67 -9.74
N VAL A 54 1.52 1.31 -9.78
CA VAL A 54 0.71 1.06 -8.58
C VAL A 54 1.21 -0.16 -7.82
N LEU A 55 1.13 -0.14 -6.48
CA LEU A 55 1.24 -1.35 -5.67
C LEU A 55 -0.10 -2.10 -5.68
N GLU A 56 -0.14 -3.27 -6.33
CA GLU A 56 -1.37 -3.97 -6.70
C GLU A 56 -1.77 -5.08 -5.72
N SER A 57 -0.96 -5.31 -4.69
CA SER A 57 -1.27 -6.28 -3.64
C SER A 57 -0.76 -5.86 -2.27
N ILE A 58 -1.40 -6.39 -1.22
CA ILE A 58 -0.97 -6.19 0.17
C ILE A 58 0.47 -6.72 0.38
N ASP A 59 0.86 -7.79 -0.32
CA ASP A 59 2.23 -8.32 -0.27
C ASP A 59 3.25 -7.38 -0.91
N GLU A 60 2.88 -6.66 -1.97
CA GLU A 60 3.72 -5.61 -2.52
C GLU A 60 3.94 -4.46 -1.55
N TYR A 61 2.91 -4.00 -0.82
CA TYR A 61 3.08 -3.02 0.26
C TYR A 61 4.08 -3.51 1.33
N TYR A 62 3.98 -4.79 1.71
CA TYR A 62 4.89 -5.40 2.68
C TYR A 62 6.34 -5.42 2.16
N ASN A 63 6.54 -5.89 0.93
CA ASN A 63 7.87 -6.01 0.32
C ASN A 63 8.49 -4.65 0.04
N GLU A 64 7.71 -3.68 -0.45
CA GLU A 64 8.15 -2.30 -0.68
C GLU A 64 8.65 -1.68 0.63
N GLY A 65 7.82 -1.72 1.68
CA GLY A 65 8.17 -1.20 3.00
C GLY A 65 9.39 -1.86 3.60
N LYS A 66 9.52 -3.18 3.46
CA LYS A 66 10.68 -3.93 3.93
C LYS A 66 11.95 -3.59 3.16
N THR A 67 11.87 -3.45 1.84
CA THR A 67 13.03 -3.18 0.97
C THR A 67 13.55 -1.77 1.19
N GLN A 68 12.65 -0.78 1.26
CA GLN A 68 13.00 0.62 1.51
C GLN A 68 13.26 0.92 2.99
N GLY A 69 12.84 0.03 3.91
CA GLY A 69 12.92 0.30 5.34
C GLY A 69 12.00 1.46 5.78
N ILE A 70 10.81 1.53 5.19
CA ILE A 70 9.79 2.56 5.43
C ILE A 70 8.47 1.93 5.92
N CYS A 71 7.57 2.75 6.46
CA CYS A 71 6.38 2.28 7.19
C CYS A 71 5.11 2.12 6.33
N VAL A 72 5.20 1.85 5.02
CA VAL A 72 4.03 1.80 4.14
C VAL A 72 3.05 0.66 4.46
N PHE A 73 3.56 -0.52 4.84
CA PHE A 73 2.72 -1.64 5.27
C PHE A 73 2.30 -1.53 6.75
N GLY A 74 3.26 -1.26 7.64
CA GLY A 74 3.03 -1.21 9.08
C GLY A 74 2.02 -0.14 9.50
N SER A 75 1.97 0.98 8.78
CA SER A 75 0.99 2.05 8.99
C SER A 75 -0.34 1.82 8.26
N GLY A 76 -0.51 0.69 7.58
CA GLY A 76 -1.79 0.29 6.99
C GLY A 76 -2.23 1.13 5.79
N TYR A 77 -1.31 1.63 4.96
CA TYR A 77 -1.68 2.46 3.81
C TYR A 77 -2.59 1.74 2.80
N TYR A 78 -2.49 0.41 2.68
CA TYR A 78 -3.40 -0.39 1.86
C TYR A 78 -4.87 -0.29 2.31
N LYS A 79 -5.14 0.12 3.55
CA LYS A 79 -6.50 0.31 4.10
C LYS A 79 -7.06 1.71 3.83
N LYS A 80 -6.22 2.69 3.49
CA LYS A 80 -6.66 4.07 3.30
C LYS A 80 -7.34 4.20 1.94
N ALA A 81 -8.64 4.50 1.91
CA ALA A 81 -9.39 4.60 0.65
C ALA A 81 -8.92 5.78 -0.22
N ASP A 82 -8.61 6.92 0.41
CA ASP A 82 -8.31 8.20 -0.25
C ASP A 82 -6.85 8.37 -0.71
N THR A 83 -6.01 7.34 -0.59
CA THR A 83 -4.59 7.44 -0.97
C THR A 83 -4.20 6.37 -1.96
N LEU A 84 -3.27 6.64 -2.88
CA LEU A 84 -2.74 5.65 -3.80
C LEU A 84 -1.23 5.56 -3.62
N ILE A 85 -0.72 4.35 -3.41
CA ILE A 85 0.73 4.14 -3.30
C ILE A 85 1.27 3.65 -4.64
N LEU A 86 2.29 4.34 -5.11
CA LEU A 86 3.04 4.02 -6.31
C LEU A 86 4.50 3.68 -5.94
N SER A 87 5.12 2.84 -6.74
CA SER A 87 6.52 2.49 -6.65
C SER A 87 7.24 3.05 -7.88
N ALA A 88 8.15 4.00 -7.67
CA ALA A 88 9.03 4.53 -8.69
C ALA A 88 10.28 3.64 -8.79
N ARG A 89 10.60 3.21 -10.00
CA ARG A 89 11.62 2.19 -10.25
C ARG A 89 12.49 2.55 -11.45
N ILE A 90 13.74 2.13 -11.40
CA ILE A 90 14.65 2.08 -12.55
C ILE A 90 15.07 0.61 -12.71
N GLY A 91 14.64 -0.03 -13.79
CA GLY A 91 14.71 -1.48 -13.92
C GLY A 91 13.93 -2.18 -12.79
N ASP A 92 14.61 -3.07 -12.06
CA ASP A 92 14.04 -3.79 -10.92
C ASP A 92 14.25 -3.08 -9.57
N GLU A 93 15.06 -2.02 -9.53
CA GLU A 93 15.37 -1.28 -8.32
C GLU A 93 14.27 -0.28 -7.98
N ILE A 94 13.82 -0.31 -6.73
CA ILE A 94 12.89 0.69 -6.20
C ILE A 94 13.73 1.91 -5.82
N ILE A 95 13.41 3.06 -6.41
CA ILE A 95 14.08 4.34 -6.16
C ILE A 95 13.33 5.08 -5.04
N GLU A 96 12.03 5.32 -5.23
CA GLU A 96 11.16 5.94 -4.22
C GLU A 96 9.77 5.33 -4.19
N THR A 97 9.11 5.43 -3.04
CA THR A 97 7.69 5.12 -2.87
C THR A 97 6.91 6.44 -2.79
N VAL A 98 5.87 6.55 -3.60
CA VAL A 98 5.06 7.76 -3.75
C VAL A 98 3.66 7.54 -3.17
N GLU A 99 3.20 8.48 -2.36
CA GLU A 99 1.81 8.59 -1.92
C GLU A 99 1.11 9.73 -2.67
N VAL A 100 0.00 9.40 -3.32
CA VAL A 100 -0.89 10.37 -3.96
C VAL A 100 -2.18 10.47 -3.16
N ASP A 101 -2.64 11.69 -2.85
CA ASP A 101 -3.98 11.92 -2.31
C ASP A 101 -4.99 11.88 -3.48
N LEU A 102 -5.95 10.95 -3.44
CA LEU A 102 -6.93 10.77 -4.51
C LEU A 102 -7.98 11.89 -4.58
N ARG A 103 -8.09 12.74 -3.54
CA ARG A 103 -9.04 13.85 -3.50
C ARG A 103 -8.48 15.06 -4.25
N THR A 104 -7.19 15.34 -4.08
CA THR A 104 -6.50 16.45 -4.77
C THR A 104 -5.80 16.00 -6.05
N LEU A 105 -5.45 14.72 -6.14
CA LEU A 105 -4.63 14.10 -7.18
C LEU A 105 -3.19 14.65 -7.21
N GLU A 106 -2.68 15.00 -6.04
CA GLU A 106 -1.33 15.51 -5.84
C GLU A 106 -0.48 14.52 -5.04
N VAL A 107 0.82 14.52 -5.30
CA VAL A 107 1.80 13.80 -4.47
C VAL A 107 1.90 14.48 -3.11
N VAL A 108 1.69 13.71 -2.03
CA VAL A 108 1.78 14.19 -0.64
C VAL A 108 3.00 13.65 0.10
N GLN A 109 3.53 12.50 -0.32
CA GLN A 109 4.81 11.95 0.15
C GLN A 109 5.53 11.27 -1.00
N CYS A 110 6.86 11.40 -1.04
CA CYS A 110 7.71 10.75 -2.02
C CYS A 110 9.06 10.54 -1.36
N HIS A 111 9.43 9.32 -1.00
CA HIS A 111 10.74 9.06 -0.40
C HIS A 111 11.27 7.69 -0.77
N GLY A 112 12.59 7.60 -0.84
CA GLY A 112 13.31 6.35 -0.98
C GLY A 112 13.71 5.76 0.37
N LYS A 113 14.88 5.15 0.38
CA LYS A 113 15.32 4.29 1.47
C LYS A 113 15.44 5.06 2.78
N HIS A 114 14.87 4.51 3.85
CA HIS A 114 14.84 5.12 5.17
C HIS A 114 14.23 6.54 5.19
N ASN A 115 13.24 6.80 4.32
CA ASN A 115 12.59 8.09 4.13
C ASN A 115 13.55 9.20 3.68
N GLN A 116 14.53 8.87 2.83
CA GLN A 116 15.46 9.82 2.24
C GLN A 116 15.11 10.08 0.79
N ASP A 117 15.25 11.34 0.37
CA ASP A 117 15.08 11.73 -1.02
C ASP A 117 16.27 11.24 -1.85
N THR A 118 15.98 10.80 -3.06
CA THR A 118 16.98 10.43 -4.06
C THR A 118 17.26 11.59 -5.00
N GLU A 119 18.27 11.46 -5.87
CA GLU A 119 18.51 12.44 -6.93
C GLU A 119 17.34 12.57 -7.93
N TYR A 120 16.43 11.60 -7.94
CA TYR A 120 15.25 11.56 -8.82
C TYR A 120 13.99 12.14 -8.17
N HIS A 121 14.03 12.56 -6.90
CA HIS A 121 12.87 12.96 -6.12
C HIS A 121 11.95 13.97 -6.84
N GLU A 122 12.49 15.13 -7.21
CA GLU A 122 11.74 16.17 -7.92
C GLU A 122 11.20 15.67 -9.26
N ARG A 123 11.99 14.85 -9.98
CA ARG A 123 11.59 14.28 -11.27
C ARG A 123 10.42 13.31 -11.13
N ILE A 124 10.41 12.49 -10.07
CA ILE A 124 9.32 11.55 -9.77
C ILE A 124 8.04 12.31 -9.41
N ILE A 125 8.13 13.33 -8.55
CA ILE A 125 6.99 14.18 -8.18
C ILE A 125 6.38 14.83 -9.42
N ASP A 126 7.23 15.46 -10.24
CA ASP A 126 6.83 16.08 -11.49
C ASP A 126 6.16 15.08 -12.45
N LEU A 127 6.75 13.91 -12.60
CA LEU A 127 6.26 12.86 -13.49
C LEU A 127 4.86 12.40 -13.07
N VAL A 128 4.64 12.17 -11.78
CA VAL A 128 3.32 11.75 -11.26
C VAL A 128 2.30 12.88 -11.38
N ASN A 129 2.64 14.10 -10.97
CA ASN A 129 1.73 15.25 -11.04
C ASN A 129 1.33 15.60 -12.48
N LYS A 130 2.28 15.58 -13.44
CA LYS A 130 1.98 15.79 -14.87
C LYS A 130 1.02 14.74 -15.43
N ASN A 131 1.03 13.53 -14.86
CA ASN A 131 0.20 12.40 -15.27
C ASN A 131 -1.01 12.16 -14.35
N ALA A 132 -1.32 13.08 -13.42
CA ALA A 132 -2.44 12.95 -12.48
C ALA A 132 -3.80 12.74 -13.18
N ASN A 133 -3.95 13.22 -14.42
CA ASN A 133 -5.13 12.95 -15.25
C ASN A 133 -5.37 11.46 -15.50
N LEU A 134 -4.33 10.63 -15.63
CA LEU A 134 -4.49 9.19 -15.82
C LEU A 134 -5.14 8.53 -14.59
N ILE A 135 -4.77 8.97 -13.39
CA ILE A 135 -5.39 8.54 -12.13
C ILE A 135 -6.86 9.00 -12.10
N ARG A 136 -7.12 10.26 -12.47
CA ARG A 136 -8.47 10.82 -12.53
C ARG A 136 -9.41 10.04 -13.45
N GLU A 137 -8.94 9.63 -14.62
CA GLU A 137 -9.76 8.84 -15.56
C GLU A 137 -10.09 7.46 -14.99
N ARG A 138 -9.15 6.80 -14.28
CA ARG A 138 -9.43 5.55 -13.57
C ARG A 138 -10.48 5.70 -12.47
N MET A 139 -10.58 6.87 -11.83
CA MET A 139 -11.62 7.13 -10.83
C MET A 139 -13.02 7.26 -11.44
N LYS A 140 -13.12 7.79 -12.66
CA LYS A 140 -14.40 7.97 -13.38
C LYS A 140 -14.93 6.69 -14.02
N ALA A 141 -14.03 5.77 -14.37
CA ALA A 141 -14.37 4.53 -15.07
C ALA A 141 -15.02 3.45 -14.18
N ALA A 142 -15.32 3.76 -12.91
CA ALA A 142 -15.80 2.83 -11.89
C ALA A 142 -17.21 3.18 -11.41
#